data_AF-A0A1M8A0A5-F1
#
_entry.id   AF-A0A1M8A0A5-F1
#
_cell.length_a   1.000
_cell.length_b   1.000
_cell.length_c   1.000
_cell.angle_alpha   90.00
_cell.angle_beta   90.00
_cell.angle_gamma   90.00
#
_symmetry.space_group_name_H-M   'P 1'
#
loop_
_entity.id
_entity.type
_entity.pdbx_description
1 polymer ?
#
loop_
_entity_poly.entity_id
_entity_poly.type
_entity_poly.pdbx_seq_one_letter_code
_entity_poly.pdbx_strand_id
1 'polypeptide(L)'
;MRWPSKEHPQVAVQLKGEHEEELPYVATLNRLLPPSIRVQAWSPVRPDFSARFNCVYRHYKYFFTLGAPKTLIWQPEGPSQFAGRLDVDRMRDAASRLVGEHDFRNLCKVDASKQITNFVRRIDGATIDRVSTGWHSHVADEAATNDTDEPMYVLNLRGSAFLYHQVRNIMAILFMVGAGLENPNVVDELVNVQPGAAAADRVRARTWLDSFSNEADAQTPDKSLMRALTEPHNDLTVYETKPSYEMATDRPLMLWECGFRSTELQWRASSYAGTMPPPSQMHVDYTPGVRASAQLHSLWTREVIHAELLRHCLLATMTGENTYLPSESTFAETRSPVLPLPLSLDEVPALRAKLVPLGNGVVRPTTRYTALAARPRDVSAAEKNKKWREGKGLRRAERRATTSRDEAPSEQTT
;
A
#
# COMPACT_ATOMS: atom_id res chain seq x y z
N MET A 1 20.98 -1.11 -29.08
CA MET A 1 20.24 -2.04 -29.97
C MET A 1 18.80 -1.55 -30.01
N ARG A 2 18.38 -0.88 -31.10
CA ARG A 2 17.02 -0.33 -31.25
C ARG A 2 16.04 -1.47 -31.50
N TRP A 3 14.96 -1.54 -30.73
CA TRP A 3 13.81 -2.39 -31.04
C TRP A 3 12.98 -1.70 -32.14
N PRO A 4 12.52 -2.40 -33.18
CA PRO A 4 11.77 -1.78 -34.26
C PRO A 4 10.37 -1.36 -33.76
N SER A 5 10.04 -0.09 -33.95
CA SER A 5 8.70 0.46 -33.80
C SER A 5 7.80 -0.19 -34.84
N LYS A 6 7.00 -1.18 -34.45
CA LYS A 6 5.83 -1.56 -35.24
C LYS A 6 4.74 -0.55 -34.89
N GLU A 7 4.53 0.42 -35.76
CA GLU A 7 3.30 1.18 -35.80
C GLU A 7 2.16 0.19 -36.04
N HIS A 8 1.41 -0.10 -34.97
CA HIS A 8 0.15 -0.82 -35.09
C HIS A 8 -0.92 0.22 -35.42
N PRO A 9 -1.69 0.04 -36.51
CA PRO A 9 -2.76 0.98 -36.86
C PRO A 9 -3.73 1.10 -35.69
N GLN A 10 -4.07 2.33 -35.31
CA GLN A 10 -5.11 2.64 -34.33
C GLN A 10 -6.47 2.24 -34.89
N VAL A 11 -6.79 0.94 -34.82
CA VAL A 11 -8.13 0.45 -35.11
C VAL A 11 -8.92 0.57 -33.82
N ALA A 12 -9.74 1.62 -33.71
CA ALA A 12 -10.83 1.66 -32.74
C ALA A 12 -11.71 0.44 -32.99
N VAL A 13 -11.66 -0.55 -32.09
CA VAL A 13 -12.47 -1.77 -32.22
C VAL A 13 -13.92 -1.38 -31.95
N GLN A 14 -14.70 -1.19 -33.01
CA GLN A 14 -16.16 -1.20 -32.90
C GLN A 14 -16.59 -2.65 -32.64
N LEU A 15 -16.87 -2.96 -31.37
CA LEU A 15 -17.54 -4.19 -30.98
C LEU A 15 -19.02 -4.07 -31.39
N LYS A 16 -19.30 -4.25 -32.68
CA LYS A 16 -20.67 -4.40 -33.20
C LYS A 16 -21.08 -5.87 -33.06
N GLY A 17 -21.85 -6.17 -32.02
CA GLY A 17 -22.75 -7.32 -32.01
C GLY A 17 -24.15 -6.85 -32.40
N GLU A 18 -24.75 -7.50 -33.40
CA GLU A 18 -26.13 -7.27 -33.81
C GLU A 18 -27.09 -7.77 -32.71
N HIS A 19 -27.87 -6.85 -32.14
CA HIS A 19 -29.09 -7.10 -31.35
C HIS A 19 -29.08 -8.22 -30.28
N GLU A 20 -28.46 -7.94 -29.12
CA GLU A 20 -29.02 -8.33 -27.82
C GLU A 20 -28.93 -7.11 -26.88
N GLU A 21 -30.02 -6.75 -26.24
CA GLU A 21 -30.07 -5.64 -25.28
C GLU A 21 -29.02 -5.88 -24.17
N GLU A 22 -28.13 -4.92 -23.96
CA GLU A 22 -27.10 -5.05 -22.93
C GLU A 22 -27.74 -5.15 -21.54
N LEU A 23 -27.41 -6.21 -20.80
CA LEU A 23 -27.96 -6.42 -19.48
C LEU A 23 -27.43 -5.38 -18.47
N PRO A 24 -28.21 -5.02 -17.44
CA PRO A 24 -27.77 -4.11 -16.38
C PRO A 24 -26.83 -4.82 -15.38
N TYR A 25 -25.67 -5.30 -15.84
CA TYR A 25 -24.72 -6.14 -15.11
C TYR A 25 -24.40 -5.62 -13.71
N VAL A 26 -24.07 -4.34 -13.58
CA VAL A 26 -23.72 -3.71 -12.29
C VAL A 26 -24.87 -3.80 -11.30
N ALA A 27 -26.10 -3.52 -11.73
CA ALA A 27 -27.28 -3.59 -10.87
C ALA A 27 -27.62 -5.03 -10.49
N THR A 28 -27.56 -5.95 -11.45
CA THR A 28 -27.86 -7.37 -11.23
C THR A 28 -26.86 -8.03 -10.28
N LEU A 29 -25.55 -7.85 -10.50
CA LEU A 29 -24.51 -8.45 -9.67
C LEU A 29 -24.54 -7.88 -8.24
N ASN A 30 -24.69 -6.57 -8.09
CA ASN A 30 -24.72 -5.94 -6.76
C ASN A 30 -25.93 -6.34 -5.90
N ARG A 31 -27.02 -6.87 -6.50
CA ARG A 31 -28.15 -7.42 -5.72
C ARG A 31 -27.82 -8.77 -5.07
N LEU A 32 -26.85 -9.50 -5.61
CA LEU A 32 -26.46 -10.84 -5.14
C LEU A 32 -25.22 -10.81 -4.24
N LEU A 33 -24.42 -9.75 -4.32
CA LEU A 33 -23.19 -9.61 -3.54
C LEU A 33 -23.48 -9.22 -2.08
N PRO A 34 -22.62 -9.64 -1.13
CA PRO A 34 -22.71 -9.19 0.25
C PRO A 34 -22.47 -7.67 0.34
N PRO A 35 -22.97 -6.98 1.39
CA PRO A 35 -22.82 -5.53 1.54
C PRO A 35 -21.37 -5.01 1.53
N SER A 36 -20.39 -5.88 1.77
CA SER A 36 -18.96 -5.57 1.80
C SER A 36 -18.27 -5.66 0.42
N ILE A 37 -18.94 -6.12 -0.63
CA ILE A 37 -18.37 -6.28 -1.97
C ILE A 37 -19.30 -5.61 -2.99
N ARG A 38 -18.74 -4.81 -3.89
CA ARG A 38 -19.52 -4.10 -4.90
C ARG A 38 -18.78 -3.99 -6.24
N VAL A 39 -19.50 -4.22 -7.33
CA VAL A 39 -19.08 -3.94 -8.70
C VAL A 39 -19.42 -2.48 -9.01
N GLN A 40 -18.42 -1.72 -9.46
CA GLN A 40 -18.60 -0.29 -9.80
C GLN A 40 -18.84 -0.09 -11.30
N ALA A 41 -18.20 -0.88 -12.13
CA ALA A 41 -18.28 -0.79 -13.58
C ALA A 41 -17.99 -2.15 -14.21
N TRP A 42 -18.32 -2.28 -15.48
CA TRP A 42 -17.95 -3.41 -16.32
C TRP A 42 -17.38 -2.88 -17.63
N SER A 43 -16.70 -3.73 -18.40
CA SER A 43 -16.24 -3.40 -19.74
C SER A 43 -16.43 -4.63 -20.62
N PRO A 44 -16.95 -4.50 -21.85
CA PRO A 44 -16.75 -5.55 -22.83
C PRO A 44 -15.25 -5.67 -23.10
N VAL A 45 -14.79 -6.90 -23.31
CA VAL A 45 -13.38 -7.20 -23.57
C VAL A 45 -13.28 -8.22 -24.68
N ARG A 46 -12.10 -8.31 -25.31
CA ARG A 46 -11.83 -9.37 -26.29
C ARG A 46 -11.85 -10.75 -25.62
N PRO A 47 -12.18 -11.83 -26.34
CA PRO A 47 -12.20 -13.19 -25.80
C PRO A 47 -10.85 -13.65 -25.19
N ASP A 48 -9.74 -13.11 -25.67
CA ASP A 48 -8.38 -13.43 -25.19
C ASP A 48 -7.88 -12.49 -24.08
N PHE A 49 -8.70 -11.54 -23.64
CA PHE A 49 -8.33 -10.60 -22.59
C PHE A 49 -8.13 -11.29 -21.24
N SER A 50 -7.03 -10.98 -20.58
CA SER A 50 -6.74 -11.42 -19.22
C SER A 50 -6.55 -10.25 -18.29
N ALA A 51 -7.43 -10.14 -17.28
CA ALA A 51 -7.29 -9.15 -16.21
C ALA A 51 -5.93 -9.23 -15.48
N ARG A 52 -5.23 -10.37 -15.56
CA ARG A 52 -3.90 -10.55 -14.97
C ARG A 52 -2.79 -10.13 -15.91
N PHE A 53 -2.78 -10.65 -17.14
CA PHE A 53 -1.65 -10.51 -18.07
C PHE A 53 -1.71 -9.22 -18.89
N ASN A 54 -2.89 -8.67 -19.14
CA ASN A 54 -3.07 -7.37 -19.79
C ASN A 54 -2.94 -6.18 -18.82
N CYS A 55 -2.87 -6.45 -17.52
CA CYS A 55 -2.68 -5.41 -16.52
C CYS A 55 -1.27 -4.80 -16.64
N VAL A 56 -1.23 -3.49 -16.92
CA VAL A 56 -0.01 -2.71 -17.17
C VAL A 56 0.67 -2.31 -15.87
N TYR A 57 -0.12 -1.94 -14.85
CA TYR A 57 0.40 -1.58 -13.53
C TYR A 57 -0.63 -1.91 -12.44
N ARG A 58 -0.13 -2.03 -11.21
CA ARG A 58 -0.92 -2.16 -9.99
C ARG A 58 -0.52 -1.03 -9.06
N HIS A 59 -1.50 -0.44 -8.42
CA HIS A 59 -1.30 0.64 -7.47
C HIS A 59 -1.87 0.21 -6.13
N TYR A 60 -1.01 0.16 -5.13
CA TYR A 60 -1.38 -0.12 -3.74
C TYR A 60 -1.40 1.17 -2.93
N LYS A 61 -2.38 1.29 -2.06
CA LYS A 61 -2.42 2.29 -1.01
C LYS A 61 -2.23 1.63 0.34
N TYR A 62 -1.38 2.21 1.18
CA TYR A 62 -1.24 1.79 2.57
C TYR A 62 -1.47 2.98 3.49
N PHE A 63 -2.54 2.91 4.28
CA PHE A 63 -2.91 3.98 5.20
C PHE A 63 -2.21 3.83 6.55
N PHE A 64 -1.73 4.93 7.13
CA PHE A 64 -1.10 4.92 8.44
C PHE A 64 -1.18 6.30 9.09
N THR A 65 -1.17 6.32 10.42
CA THR A 65 -1.00 7.55 11.19
C THR A 65 0.44 7.67 11.69
N LEU A 66 0.82 8.83 12.22
CA LEU A 66 2.20 9.08 12.66
C LEU A 66 2.58 8.33 13.94
N GLY A 67 1.64 7.65 14.60
CA GLY A 67 1.83 7.12 15.94
C GLY A 67 1.13 8.01 16.96
N ALA A 68 1.34 7.71 18.24
CA ALA A 68 0.65 8.32 19.36
C ALA A 68 0.46 9.86 19.21
N PRO A 69 -0.71 10.42 19.60
CA PRO A 69 -0.93 11.87 19.62
C PRO A 69 0.23 12.61 20.28
N LYS A 70 0.53 13.85 19.83
CA LYS A 70 1.65 14.68 20.38
C LYS A 70 1.63 14.80 21.91
N THR A 71 0.44 14.68 22.48
CA THR A 71 0.13 14.80 23.88
C THR A 71 0.39 13.53 24.69
N LEU A 72 0.51 12.36 24.03
CA LEU A 72 1.00 11.14 24.65
C LEU A 72 2.54 11.20 24.66
N ILE A 73 3.14 11.57 25.79
CA ILE A 73 4.60 11.49 25.97
C ILE A 73 4.96 10.01 26.04
N TRP A 74 5.33 9.42 24.90
CA TRP A 74 5.67 8.02 24.87
C TRP A 74 7.12 7.74 25.27
N GLN A 75 8.02 8.75 25.29
CA GLN A 75 9.41 8.58 25.79
C GLN A 75 10.09 9.86 26.28
N PRO A 76 11.00 9.75 27.28
CA PRO A 76 11.94 10.79 27.69
C PRO A 76 13.24 10.75 26.86
N GLU A 77 13.79 11.94 26.65
CA GLU A 77 14.99 12.29 25.85
C GLU A 77 16.14 11.25 25.93
N GLY A 78 16.50 10.71 24.76
CA GLY A 78 17.67 9.87 24.56
C GLY A 78 18.16 9.99 23.10
N PRO A 79 19.39 9.55 22.76
CA PRO A 79 20.05 9.92 21.50
C PRO A 79 19.42 9.38 20.21
N SER A 80 18.33 8.58 20.30
CA SER A 80 17.45 8.39 19.14
C SER A 80 16.39 9.48 19.16
N GLN A 81 16.41 10.37 18.15
CA GLN A 81 15.49 11.50 17.95
C GLN A 81 14.00 11.10 17.77
N PHE A 82 13.63 9.84 18.01
CA PHE A 82 12.28 9.36 17.80
C PHE A 82 11.38 9.64 19.00
N ALA A 83 10.66 10.77 18.93
CA ALA A 83 9.72 11.24 19.95
C ALA A 83 8.37 10.48 19.97
N GLY A 84 8.33 9.21 19.54
CA GLY A 84 7.09 8.42 19.44
C GLY A 84 6.20 8.77 18.23
N ARG A 85 6.68 9.62 17.32
CA ARG A 85 6.01 9.97 16.06
C ARG A 85 6.93 9.76 14.86
N LEU A 86 6.37 9.22 13.79
CA LEU A 86 7.09 8.93 12.55
C LEU A 86 7.55 10.22 11.85
N ASP A 87 8.81 10.27 11.49
CA ASP A 87 9.39 11.28 10.60
C ASP A 87 8.98 10.98 9.15
N VAL A 88 7.99 11.73 8.66
CA VAL A 88 7.42 11.55 7.32
C VAL A 88 8.43 11.89 6.23
N ASP A 89 9.31 12.86 6.45
CA ASP A 89 10.24 13.31 5.42
C ASP A 89 11.36 12.27 5.22
N ARG A 90 11.83 11.64 6.31
CA ARG A 90 12.70 10.45 6.20
C ARG A 90 12.00 9.29 5.51
N MET A 91 10.71 9.07 5.79
CA MET A 91 9.93 8.04 5.10
C MET A 91 9.76 8.35 3.61
N ARG A 92 9.57 9.62 3.23
CA ARG A 92 9.49 10.07 1.83
C ARG A 92 10.79 9.85 1.10
N ASP A 93 11.92 10.22 1.72
CA ASP A 93 13.25 9.93 1.17
C ASP A 93 13.42 8.42 0.93
N ALA A 94 13.15 7.59 1.95
CA ALA A 94 13.23 6.14 1.81
C ALA A 94 12.28 5.56 0.74
N ALA A 95 11.04 6.06 0.67
CA ALA A 95 10.06 5.61 -0.33
C ALA A 95 10.50 5.93 -1.76
N SER A 96 11.07 7.12 -1.96
CA SER A 96 11.53 7.59 -3.27
C SER A 96 12.67 6.74 -3.85
N ARG A 97 13.47 6.08 -2.99
CA ARG A 97 14.54 5.15 -3.37
C ARG A 97 14.05 3.81 -3.91
N LEU A 98 12.75 3.51 -3.76
CA LEU A 98 12.15 2.29 -4.30
C LEU A 98 11.87 2.39 -5.81
N VAL A 99 11.91 3.60 -6.36
CA VAL A 99 11.54 3.89 -7.75
C VAL A 99 12.63 3.42 -8.69
N GLY A 100 12.22 2.67 -9.70
CA GLY A 100 13.13 2.05 -10.66
C GLY A 100 12.89 0.56 -10.76
N GLU A 101 13.84 -0.13 -11.39
CA GLU A 101 13.80 -1.58 -11.58
C GLU A 101 14.83 -2.21 -10.66
N HIS A 102 14.39 -2.92 -9.62
CA HIS A 102 15.27 -3.49 -8.60
C HIS A 102 14.94 -4.94 -8.30
N ASP A 103 15.91 -5.69 -7.79
CA ASP A 103 15.67 -6.98 -7.15
C ASP A 103 15.15 -6.80 -5.72
N PHE A 104 13.88 -7.16 -5.51
CA PHE A 104 13.16 -7.00 -4.25
C PHE A 104 13.18 -8.25 -3.36
N ARG A 105 14.10 -9.20 -3.55
CA ARG A 105 14.11 -10.46 -2.78
C ARG A 105 14.20 -10.25 -1.26
N ASN A 106 14.93 -9.24 -0.81
CA ASN A 106 15.06 -8.91 0.61
C ASN A 106 13.80 -8.23 1.15
N LEU A 107 12.99 -7.65 0.28
CA LEU A 107 11.75 -6.93 0.61
C LEU A 107 10.51 -7.75 0.27
N CYS A 108 10.59 -9.09 0.27
CA CYS A 108 9.43 -9.94 0.02
C CYS A 108 9.42 -11.18 0.92
N LYS A 109 8.36 -11.99 0.82
CA LYS A 109 8.35 -13.36 1.35
C LYS A 109 8.60 -14.33 0.22
N VAL A 110 9.75 -15.02 0.25
CA VAL A 110 10.07 -16.08 -0.71
C VAL A 110 9.17 -17.28 -0.47
N ASP A 111 8.21 -17.50 -1.36
CA ASP A 111 7.36 -18.68 -1.38
C ASP A 111 7.98 -19.74 -2.30
N ALA A 112 8.67 -20.70 -1.68
CA ALA A 112 9.36 -21.76 -2.39
C ALA A 112 8.40 -22.66 -3.20
N SER A 113 7.10 -22.69 -2.89
CA SER A 113 6.14 -23.48 -3.68
C SER A 113 5.93 -22.95 -5.10
N LYS A 114 6.17 -21.64 -5.29
CA LYS A 114 6.02 -20.97 -6.59
C LYS A 114 7.27 -21.05 -7.46
N GLN A 115 8.39 -21.52 -6.89
CA GLN A 115 9.67 -21.69 -7.60
C GLN A 115 10.09 -20.42 -8.38
N ILE A 116 9.83 -19.25 -7.80
CA ILE A 116 10.16 -17.97 -8.43
C ILE A 116 11.67 -17.80 -8.45
N THR A 117 12.21 -17.49 -9.62
CA THR A 117 13.63 -17.17 -9.85
C THR A 117 13.86 -15.69 -10.15
N ASN A 118 12.84 -14.98 -10.65
CA ASN A 118 12.90 -13.56 -10.96
C ASN A 118 12.26 -12.70 -9.87
N PHE A 119 13.11 -11.98 -9.13
CA PHE A 119 12.75 -11.05 -8.06
C PHE A 119 12.80 -9.58 -8.48
N VAL A 120 13.14 -9.30 -9.74
CA VAL A 120 13.22 -7.96 -10.29
C VAL A 120 11.82 -7.42 -10.56
N ARG A 121 11.50 -6.24 -10.02
CA ARG A 121 10.23 -5.53 -10.29
C ARG A 121 10.50 -4.07 -10.58
N ARG A 122 9.63 -3.48 -11.40
CA ARG A 122 9.65 -2.04 -11.66
C ARG A 122 8.59 -1.32 -10.84
N ILE A 123 9.02 -0.35 -10.05
CA ILE A 123 8.19 0.62 -9.34
C ILE A 123 8.21 1.91 -10.16
N ASP A 124 7.02 2.35 -10.58
CA ASP A 124 6.83 3.54 -11.39
C ASP A 124 6.63 4.79 -10.51
N GLY A 125 6.16 4.61 -9.27
CA GLY A 125 5.91 5.70 -8.32
C GLY A 125 5.77 5.23 -6.87
N ALA A 126 6.31 6.01 -5.93
CA ALA A 126 6.26 5.75 -4.50
C ALA A 126 6.23 7.07 -3.72
N THR A 127 5.05 7.50 -3.25
CA THR A 127 4.87 8.76 -2.52
C THR A 127 4.14 8.58 -1.20
N ILE A 128 4.38 9.50 -0.27
CA ILE A 128 3.69 9.54 1.02
C ILE A 128 3.00 10.88 1.15
N ASP A 129 1.67 10.82 1.12
CA ASP A 129 0.80 11.99 1.05
C ASP A 129 -0.10 12.03 2.28
N ARG A 130 -0.40 13.25 2.76
CA ARG A 130 -1.39 13.45 3.81
C ARG A 130 -2.78 13.22 3.21
N VAL A 131 -3.61 12.43 3.88
CA VAL A 131 -5.00 12.20 3.45
C VAL A 131 -5.81 13.45 3.83
N SER A 132 -6.52 14.02 2.86
CA SER A 132 -7.43 15.13 3.10
C SER A 132 -8.55 14.68 4.05
N THR A 133 -8.72 15.38 5.16
CA THR A 133 -9.79 15.14 6.13
C THR A 133 -11.05 15.92 5.70
N GLY A 134 -12.11 15.20 5.34
CA GLY A 134 -13.43 15.78 5.01
C GLY A 134 -14.02 15.26 3.69
N TRP A 135 -15.35 15.19 3.61
CA TRP A 135 -16.01 15.31 2.31
C TRP A 135 -15.74 16.72 1.79
N HIS A 136 -15.59 16.92 0.48
CA HIS A 136 -15.46 18.26 -0.11
C HIS A 136 -16.70 19.11 0.23
N SER A 137 -16.70 19.73 1.41
CA SER A 137 -17.50 20.90 1.69
C SER A 137 -16.73 22.04 1.07
N HIS A 138 -17.37 22.79 0.18
CA HIS A 138 -16.78 23.93 -0.55
C HIS A 138 -16.33 25.10 0.35
N VAL A 139 -16.16 24.88 1.64
CA VAL A 139 -15.65 25.85 2.61
C VAL A 139 -14.70 25.09 3.55
N ALA A 140 -13.47 24.86 3.09
CA ALA A 140 -12.38 24.48 3.97
C ALA A 140 -11.51 25.73 4.14
N ASP A 141 -11.80 26.51 5.18
CA ASP A 141 -10.80 27.41 5.73
C ASP A 141 -9.60 26.54 6.14
N GLU A 142 -8.44 26.81 5.55
CA GLU A 142 -7.17 26.10 5.79
C GLU A 142 -6.66 26.22 7.25
N ALA A 143 -7.40 26.90 8.13
CA ALA A 143 -6.97 27.30 9.46
C ALA A 143 -7.54 26.47 10.64
N ALA A 144 -8.45 25.52 10.40
CA ALA A 144 -9.21 24.87 11.49
C ALA A 144 -8.95 23.37 11.70
N THR A 145 -7.77 22.84 11.38
CA THR A 145 -7.38 21.55 11.98
C THR A 145 -6.92 21.81 13.40
N ASN A 146 -7.76 21.49 14.40
CA ASN A 146 -7.34 21.48 15.79
C ASN A 146 -6.05 20.64 15.91
N ASP A 147 -5.06 21.10 16.68
CA ASP A 147 -3.76 20.39 16.88
C ASP A 147 -3.93 19.00 17.53
N THR A 148 -5.16 18.63 17.88
CA THR A 148 -5.56 17.35 18.43
C THR A 148 -5.91 16.29 17.37
N ASP A 149 -6.18 16.66 16.10
CA ASP A 149 -6.51 15.69 15.06
C ASP A 149 -5.25 14.97 14.56
N GLU A 150 -5.23 13.64 14.70
CA GLU A 150 -4.11 12.82 14.25
C GLU A 150 -4.17 12.71 12.71
N PRO A 151 -3.18 13.28 11.98
CA PRO A 151 -3.22 13.25 10.53
C PRO A 151 -3.05 11.81 10.02
N MET A 152 -3.94 11.40 9.12
CA MET A 152 -3.80 10.18 8.35
C MET A 152 -2.89 10.44 7.14
N TYR A 153 -2.00 9.50 6.86
CA TYR A 153 -1.13 9.47 5.69
C TYR A 153 -1.39 8.23 4.87
N VAL A 154 -0.99 8.29 3.59
CA VAL A 154 -1.08 7.18 2.67
C VAL A 154 0.23 7.03 1.90
N LEU A 155 0.79 5.82 1.86
CA LEU A 155 1.77 5.44 0.86
C LEU A 155 1.03 5.09 -0.43
N ASN A 156 1.29 5.84 -1.51
CA ASN A 156 0.89 5.49 -2.87
C ASN A 156 2.06 4.75 -3.54
N LEU A 157 1.88 3.45 -3.81
CA LEU A 157 2.92 2.61 -4.40
C LEU A 157 2.42 1.99 -5.70
N ARG A 158 2.96 2.45 -6.82
CA ARG A 158 2.61 2.00 -8.17
C ARG A 158 3.77 1.26 -8.82
N GLY A 159 3.48 0.12 -9.42
CA GLY A 159 4.47 -0.64 -10.17
C GLY A 159 3.85 -1.66 -11.10
N SER A 160 4.68 -2.23 -11.97
CA SER A 160 4.29 -3.25 -12.95
C SER A 160 3.65 -4.49 -12.30
N ALA A 161 4.34 -5.06 -11.30
CA ALA A 161 3.90 -6.20 -10.52
C ALA A 161 4.62 -6.22 -9.17
N PHE A 162 4.07 -6.97 -8.22
CA PHE A 162 4.62 -7.09 -6.87
C PHE A 162 4.85 -8.56 -6.50
N LEU A 163 5.92 -8.81 -5.76
CA LEU A 163 6.22 -10.10 -5.15
C LEU A 163 5.30 -10.35 -3.95
N TYR A 164 5.25 -11.61 -3.53
CA TYR A 164 4.45 -11.98 -2.36
C TYR A 164 4.90 -11.19 -1.13
N HIS A 165 3.95 -10.52 -0.49
CA HIS A 165 4.16 -9.66 0.68
C HIS A 165 5.08 -8.44 0.46
N GLN A 166 5.38 -8.06 -0.78
CA GLN A 166 6.36 -6.99 -1.05
C GLN A 166 5.99 -5.66 -0.38
N VAL A 167 4.75 -5.20 -0.58
CA VAL A 167 4.29 -3.89 -0.08
C VAL A 167 4.35 -3.81 1.46
N ARG A 168 3.93 -4.88 2.15
CA ARG A 168 3.97 -4.92 3.63
C ARG A 168 5.40 -4.97 4.19
N ASN A 169 6.33 -5.59 3.46
CA ASN A 169 7.74 -5.58 3.83
C ASN A 169 8.37 -4.20 3.60
N ILE A 170 8.03 -3.53 2.50
CA ILE A 170 8.40 -2.14 2.24
C ILE A 170 7.92 -1.25 3.40
N MET A 171 6.64 -1.34 3.77
CA MET A 171 6.09 -0.54 4.87
C MET A 171 6.80 -0.80 6.21
N ALA A 172 7.23 -2.03 6.49
CA ALA A 172 8.00 -2.31 7.71
C ALA A 172 9.33 -1.55 7.74
N ILE A 173 10.04 -1.48 6.60
CA ILE A 173 11.28 -0.71 6.50
C ILE A 173 10.99 0.78 6.65
N LEU A 174 9.96 1.29 5.96
CA LEU A 174 9.57 2.70 6.07
C LEU A 174 9.20 3.06 7.51
N PHE A 175 8.50 2.20 8.25
CA PHE A 175 8.21 2.42 9.66
C PHE A 175 9.48 2.45 10.53
N MET A 176 10.48 1.61 10.27
CA MET A 176 11.76 1.69 10.99
C MET A 176 12.54 2.97 10.65
N VAL A 177 12.49 3.43 9.40
CA VAL A 177 13.11 4.70 8.98
C VAL A 177 12.40 5.90 9.60
N GLY A 178 11.07 5.95 9.52
CA GLY A 178 10.26 6.98 10.16
C GLY A 178 10.40 6.96 11.68
N ALA A 179 10.68 5.78 12.25
CA ALA A 179 11.00 5.65 13.66
C ALA A 179 12.43 6.08 14.04
N GLY A 180 13.22 6.61 13.09
CA GLY A 180 14.62 6.98 13.30
C GLY A 180 15.53 5.81 13.68
N LEU A 181 15.04 4.56 13.56
CA LEU A 181 15.79 3.35 13.90
C LEU A 181 16.75 2.93 12.77
N GLU A 182 16.40 3.31 11.54
CA GLU A 182 17.20 3.07 10.34
C GLU A 182 17.37 4.36 9.52
N ASN A 183 18.44 4.43 8.73
CA ASN A 183 18.67 5.52 7.78
C ASN A 183 17.88 5.26 6.48
N PRO A 184 17.34 6.29 5.79
CA PRO A 184 16.71 6.10 4.48
C PRO A 184 17.53 5.29 3.46
N ASN A 185 18.87 5.38 3.51
CA ASN A 185 19.79 4.60 2.66
C ASN A 185 19.63 3.08 2.82
N VAL A 186 19.01 2.59 3.91
CA VAL A 186 18.76 1.16 4.13
C VAL A 186 17.91 0.54 3.01
N VAL A 187 17.10 1.36 2.33
CA VAL A 187 16.35 0.90 1.15
C VAL A 187 17.32 0.50 0.04
N ASP A 188 18.33 1.32 -0.25
CA ASP A 188 19.36 1.04 -1.26
C ASP A 188 20.23 -0.17 -0.90
N GLU A 189 20.47 -0.41 0.39
CA GLU A 189 21.20 -1.60 0.88
C GLU A 189 20.39 -2.90 0.73
N LEU A 190 19.06 -2.81 0.87
CA LEU A 190 18.15 -3.95 0.83
C LEU A 190 17.67 -4.27 -0.59
N VAL A 191 17.53 -3.27 -1.46
CA VAL A 191 17.27 -3.52 -2.87
C VAL A 191 18.55 -3.99 -3.56
N ASN A 192 18.38 -4.88 -4.53
CA ASN A 192 19.49 -5.49 -5.25
C ASN A 192 20.40 -6.36 -4.36
N VAL A 193 21.17 -7.22 -5.02
CA VAL A 193 22.17 -8.08 -4.37
C VAL A 193 23.57 -7.89 -4.95
N GLN A 194 23.70 -7.01 -5.95
CA GLN A 194 24.95 -6.70 -6.62
C GLN A 194 25.38 -5.27 -6.24
N PRO A 195 26.64 -5.05 -5.84
CA PRO A 195 27.18 -3.70 -5.61
C PRO A 195 27.00 -2.79 -6.83
N GLY A 196 26.66 -1.52 -6.60
CA GLY A 196 26.46 -0.52 -7.66
C GLY A 196 25.17 -0.64 -8.48
N ALA A 197 24.37 -1.70 -8.30
CA ALA A 197 23.13 -1.89 -9.06
C ALA A 197 22.10 -0.79 -8.77
N ALA A 198 21.95 -0.35 -7.52
CA ALA A 198 21.04 0.73 -7.16
C ALA A 198 21.38 2.06 -7.88
N ALA A 199 22.67 2.37 -8.03
CA ALA A 199 23.12 3.55 -8.77
C ALA A 199 22.76 3.45 -10.26
N ALA A 200 23.04 2.28 -10.87
CA ALA A 200 22.68 2.01 -12.26
C ALA A 200 21.16 2.09 -12.50
N ASP A 201 20.35 1.64 -11.55
CA ASP A 201 18.89 1.74 -11.62
C ASP A 201 18.41 3.18 -11.56
N ARG A 202 19.03 4.02 -10.72
CA ARG A 202 18.70 5.45 -10.60
C ARG A 202 19.02 6.21 -11.90
N VAL A 203 20.15 5.89 -12.53
CA VAL A 203 20.49 6.41 -13.87
C VAL A 203 19.45 5.99 -14.91
N ARG A 204 19.04 4.71 -14.90
CA ARG A 204 17.98 4.21 -15.79
C ARG A 204 16.63 4.91 -15.56
N ALA A 205 16.25 5.12 -14.30
CA ALA A 205 15.02 5.83 -13.94
C ALA A 205 15.03 7.27 -14.44
N ARG A 206 16.13 8.01 -14.26
CA ARG A 206 16.29 9.38 -14.81
C ARG A 206 16.23 9.40 -16.33
N THR A 207 16.96 8.50 -16.99
CA THR A 207 16.93 8.39 -18.47
C THR A 207 15.52 8.10 -18.98
N TRP A 208 14.76 7.26 -18.27
CA TRP A 208 13.36 7.00 -18.57
C TRP A 208 12.48 8.25 -18.37
N LEU A 209 12.66 8.99 -17.28
CA LEU A 209 11.96 10.26 -17.04
C LEU A 209 12.25 11.31 -18.13
N ASP A 210 13.49 11.35 -18.63
CA ASP A 210 13.89 12.29 -19.68
C ASP A 210 13.43 11.86 -21.08
N SER A 211 12.97 10.62 -21.24
CA SER A 211 12.39 10.13 -22.50
C SER A 211 10.93 10.57 -22.72
N PHE A 212 10.26 11.15 -21.72
CA PHE A 212 8.90 11.67 -21.88
C PHE A 212 8.91 12.94 -22.75
N SER A 213 8.22 12.88 -23.88
CA SER A 213 8.10 14.00 -24.83
C SER A 213 7.12 15.09 -24.39
N ASN A 214 6.27 14.83 -23.39
CA ASN A 214 5.29 15.79 -22.85
C ASN A 214 5.76 16.33 -21.49
N GLU A 215 6.01 17.63 -21.38
CA GLU A 215 6.46 18.28 -20.13
C GLU A 215 5.44 18.15 -18.99
N ALA A 216 4.14 18.18 -19.29
CA ALA A 216 3.07 18.08 -18.28
C ALA A 216 3.09 16.75 -17.51
N ASP A 217 3.41 15.64 -18.18
CA ASP A 217 3.56 14.36 -17.51
C ASP A 217 4.88 14.30 -16.74
N ALA A 218 5.95 14.95 -17.20
CA ALA A 218 7.26 14.92 -16.55
C ALA A 218 7.32 15.75 -15.25
N GLN A 219 6.44 16.76 -15.11
CA GLN A 219 6.44 17.72 -14.00
C GLN A 219 5.59 17.32 -12.79
N THR A 220 5.04 16.10 -12.73
CA THR A 220 4.33 15.66 -11.53
C THR A 220 5.27 15.74 -10.30
N PRO A 221 4.77 16.09 -9.10
CA PRO A 221 5.59 16.23 -7.90
C PRO A 221 6.49 15.01 -7.66
N ASP A 222 5.94 13.82 -7.86
CA ASP A 222 6.61 12.53 -7.70
C ASP A 222 7.84 12.40 -8.61
N LYS A 223 7.71 12.78 -9.89
CA LYS A 223 8.78 12.67 -10.88
C LYS A 223 9.85 13.74 -10.68
N SER A 224 9.44 14.93 -10.25
CA SER A 224 10.36 16.00 -9.87
C SER A 224 11.21 15.58 -8.66
N LEU A 225 10.58 14.96 -7.65
CA LEU A 225 11.29 14.37 -6.51
C LEU A 225 12.27 13.28 -6.96
N MET A 226 11.84 12.37 -7.84
CA MET A 226 12.71 11.32 -8.39
C MET A 226 13.96 11.86 -9.10
N ARG A 227 13.82 12.95 -9.88
CA ARG A 227 14.98 13.61 -10.53
C ARG A 227 15.94 14.20 -9.51
N ALA A 228 15.42 14.77 -8.42
CA ALA A 228 16.21 15.43 -7.39
C ALA A 228 17.03 14.46 -6.51
N LEU A 229 16.70 13.17 -6.53
CA LEU A 229 17.39 12.18 -5.72
C LEU A 229 18.86 12.01 -6.12
N THR A 230 19.77 12.02 -5.16
CA THR A 230 21.22 11.82 -5.37
C THR A 230 21.54 10.38 -5.80
N GLU A 231 22.64 10.13 -6.49
CA GLU A 231 23.04 8.74 -6.75
C GLU A 231 23.51 8.06 -5.45
N PRO A 232 23.12 6.80 -5.20
CA PRO A 232 23.57 6.07 -4.03
C PRO A 232 25.08 5.82 -4.14
N HIS A 233 25.75 5.82 -3.00
CA HIS A 233 27.18 5.60 -2.97
C HIS A 233 27.53 4.16 -3.33
N ASN A 234 28.62 3.97 -4.08
CA ASN A 234 29.08 2.65 -4.52
C ASN A 234 29.61 1.76 -3.37
N ASP A 235 29.90 2.35 -2.21
CA ASP A 235 30.39 1.69 -1.01
C ASP A 235 29.28 1.18 -0.07
N LEU A 236 28.00 1.41 -0.41
CA LEU A 236 26.88 0.89 0.36
C LEU A 236 26.94 -0.63 0.46
N THR A 237 26.74 -1.14 1.68
CA THR A 237 26.75 -2.58 1.93
C THR A 237 25.50 -3.21 1.31
N VAL A 238 25.70 -4.05 0.30
CA VAL A 238 24.59 -4.77 -0.35
C VAL A 238 24.39 -6.12 0.31
N TYR A 239 23.14 -6.45 0.59
CA TYR A 239 22.79 -7.71 1.27
C TYR A 239 22.35 -8.79 0.30
N GLU A 240 23.05 -9.93 0.31
CA GLU A 240 22.68 -11.09 -0.51
C GLU A 240 21.33 -11.69 -0.08
N THR A 241 21.06 -11.71 1.22
CA THR A 241 19.87 -12.34 1.80
C THR A 241 19.13 -11.46 2.80
N LYS A 242 17.82 -11.77 2.91
CA LYS A 242 16.86 -11.01 3.69
C LYS A 242 17.26 -11.01 5.18
N PRO A 243 17.42 -9.84 5.82
CA PRO A 243 17.56 -9.77 7.27
C PRO A 243 16.25 -10.16 7.96
N SER A 244 16.35 -10.68 9.19
CA SER A 244 15.17 -10.98 9.99
C SER A 244 14.47 -9.67 10.43
N TYR A 245 13.27 -9.46 9.95
CA TYR A 245 12.39 -8.38 10.41
C TYR A 245 10.93 -8.75 10.27
N GLU A 246 10.11 -8.14 11.11
CA GLU A 246 8.67 -8.33 11.12
C GLU A 246 8.02 -7.45 10.06
N MET A 247 7.06 -8.03 9.35
CA MET A 247 6.36 -7.37 8.27
C MET A 247 5.21 -6.51 8.82
N ALA A 248 4.90 -5.39 8.15
CA ALA A 248 3.79 -4.53 8.57
C ALA A 248 2.44 -5.26 8.53
N THR A 249 1.46 -4.74 9.26
CA THR A 249 0.08 -5.25 9.30
C THR A 249 -0.59 -5.23 7.90
N ASP A 250 -1.61 -6.06 7.68
CA ASP A 250 -2.31 -6.16 6.38
C ASP A 250 -3.49 -5.22 6.26
N ARG A 251 -4.25 -5.02 7.35
CA ARG A 251 -5.50 -4.26 7.32
C ARG A 251 -5.45 -2.91 6.59
N PRO A 252 -4.37 -2.10 6.66
CA PRO A 252 -4.34 -0.82 5.98
C PRO A 252 -3.99 -0.88 4.49
N LEU A 253 -3.63 -2.07 3.98
CA LEU A 253 -3.18 -2.27 2.60
C LEU A 253 -4.37 -2.54 1.68
N MET A 254 -4.50 -1.73 0.64
CA MET A 254 -5.50 -1.88 -0.40
C MET A 254 -4.85 -1.94 -1.78
N LEU A 255 -5.28 -2.89 -2.61
CA LEU A 255 -5.06 -2.77 -4.06
C LEU A 255 -6.06 -1.73 -4.58
N TRP A 256 -5.56 -0.53 -4.83
CA TRP A 256 -6.38 0.65 -5.16
C TRP A 256 -6.88 0.59 -6.60
N GLU A 257 -5.98 0.29 -7.54
CA GLU A 257 -6.33 0.18 -8.95
C GLU A 257 -5.38 -0.77 -9.70
N CYS A 258 -5.91 -1.34 -10.78
CA CYS A 258 -5.15 -2.03 -11.81
C CYS A 258 -5.30 -1.23 -13.10
N GLY A 259 -4.18 -0.80 -13.66
CA GLY A 259 -4.15 -0.09 -14.93
C GLY A 259 -4.19 -1.03 -16.11
N PHE A 260 -4.93 -0.64 -17.15
CA PHE A 260 -5.02 -1.32 -18.43
C PHE A 260 -4.89 -0.30 -19.56
N ARG A 261 -4.61 -0.77 -20.79
CA ARG A 261 -4.56 0.13 -21.95
C ARG A 261 -5.95 0.68 -22.24
N SER A 262 -6.07 1.97 -22.52
CA SER A 262 -7.34 2.63 -22.84
C SER A 262 -8.03 2.05 -24.09
N THR A 263 -7.27 1.42 -24.98
CA THR A 263 -7.78 0.74 -26.18
C THR A 263 -8.40 -0.63 -25.89
N GLU A 264 -8.10 -1.23 -24.73
CA GLU A 264 -8.56 -2.58 -24.38
C GLU A 264 -9.83 -2.56 -23.54
N LEU A 265 -10.09 -1.47 -22.81
CA LEU A 265 -11.23 -1.34 -21.92
C LEU A 265 -12.08 -0.12 -22.26
N GLN A 266 -13.39 -0.34 -22.30
CA GLN A 266 -14.41 0.68 -22.39
C GLN A 266 -15.32 0.56 -21.17
N TRP A 267 -14.92 1.21 -20.07
CA TRP A 267 -15.65 1.15 -18.81
C TRP A 267 -17.06 1.71 -18.94
N ARG A 268 -18.03 0.96 -18.42
CA ARG A 268 -19.45 1.28 -18.36
C ARG A 268 -19.91 1.16 -16.91
N ALA A 269 -20.28 2.29 -16.32
CA ALA A 269 -20.69 2.39 -14.90
C ALA A 269 -22.22 2.45 -14.72
N SER A 270 -22.97 2.73 -15.80
CA SER A 270 -24.43 2.91 -15.77
C SER A 270 -25.17 1.71 -16.35
N SER A 271 -26.46 1.63 -16.04
CA SER A 271 -27.46 0.73 -16.63
C SER A 271 -28.02 1.19 -17.97
N TYR A 272 -27.55 2.32 -18.54
CA TYR A 272 -28.13 2.93 -19.75
C TYR A 272 -27.05 3.31 -20.78
N ALA A 273 -27.22 2.84 -22.01
CA ALA A 273 -26.34 3.07 -23.16
C ALA A 273 -26.99 3.94 -24.28
N GLY A 274 -28.05 4.69 -23.96
CA GLY A 274 -28.70 5.62 -24.91
C GLY A 274 -28.21 7.06 -24.80
N THR A 275 -28.62 7.92 -25.74
CA THR A 275 -28.35 9.36 -25.73
C THR A 275 -28.96 9.99 -24.48
N MET A 276 -28.13 10.65 -23.65
CA MET A 276 -28.60 11.37 -22.48
C MET A 276 -29.59 12.47 -22.91
N PRO A 277 -30.81 12.54 -22.36
CA PRO A 277 -31.64 13.73 -22.54
C PRO A 277 -30.89 14.96 -21.97
N PRO A 278 -31.12 16.16 -22.53
CA PRO A 278 -30.53 17.38 -21.99
C PRO A 278 -30.90 17.53 -20.50
N PRO A 279 -30.07 18.20 -19.68
CA PRO A 279 -30.23 18.26 -18.24
C PRO A 279 -31.45 19.14 -17.88
N SER A 280 -32.64 18.57 -18.00
CA SER A 280 -33.88 19.12 -17.47
C SER A 280 -34.34 18.21 -16.34
N GLN A 281 -34.27 18.76 -15.13
CA GLN A 281 -34.69 18.23 -13.83
C GLN A 281 -33.74 17.21 -13.18
N MET A 282 -33.14 17.64 -12.05
CA MET A 282 -32.54 16.74 -11.06
C MET A 282 -33.62 15.80 -10.52
N HIS A 283 -33.78 14.65 -11.14
CA HIS A 283 -34.41 13.52 -10.47
C HIS A 283 -33.37 12.88 -9.54
N VAL A 284 -33.66 12.86 -8.24
CA VAL A 284 -32.96 11.97 -7.30
C VAL A 284 -33.35 10.56 -7.69
N ASP A 285 -32.47 9.88 -8.41
CA ASP A 285 -32.72 8.53 -8.88
C ASP A 285 -32.58 7.55 -7.72
N TYR A 286 -33.68 6.99 -7.23
CA TYR A 286 -33.70 6.01 -6.12
C TYR A 286 -33.19 4.60 -6.53
N THR A 287 -32.36 4.53 -7.59
CA THR A 287 -31.74 3.31 -8.07
C THR A 287 -30.88 2.64 -6.99
N PRO A 288 -30.53 1.35 -7.15
CA PRO A 288 -29.65 0.63 -6.22
C PRO A 288 -28.37 1.39 -5.82
N GLY A 289 -27.89 2.32 -6.66
CA GLY A 289 -26.76 3.20 -6.37
C GLY A 289 -26.96 4.12 -5.16
N VAL A 290 -28.15 4.71 -4.98
CA VAL A 290 -28.43 5.59 -3.84
C VAL A 290 -28.52 4.80 -2.53
N ARG A 291 -29.20 3.64 -2.54
CA ARG A 291 -29.25 2.74 -1.38
C ARG A 291 -27.86 2.25 -0.96
N ALA A 292 -27.02 1.87 -1.93
CA ALA A 292 -25.65 1.45 -1.65
C ALA A 292 -24.79 2.59 -1.10
N SER A 293 -24.94 3.81 -1.63
CA SER A 293 -24.22 4.98 -1.12
C SER A 293 -24.64 5.33 0.30
N ALA A 294 -25.93 5.24 0.61
CA ALA A 294 -26.44 5.41 1.97
C ALA A 294 -25.92 4.33 2.94
N GLN A 295 -25.84 3.07 2.51
CA GLN A 295 -25.27 1.97 3.32
C GLN A 295 -23.77 2.18 3.59
N LEU A 296 -22.98 2.53 2.56
CA LEU A 296 -21.55 2.83 2.73
C LEU A 296 -21.34 4.04 3.64
N HIS A 297 -22.16 5.08 3.48
CA HIS A 297 -22.16 6.23 4.37
C HIS A 297 -22.47 5.81 5.81
N SER A 298 -23.51 5.00 6.04
CA SER A 298 -23.85 4.50 7.38
C SER A 298 -22.72 3.67 8.01
N LEU A 299 -22.07 2.78 7.25
CA LEU A 299 -20.91 2.02 7.72
C LEU A 299 -19.76 2.95 8.09
N TRP A 300 -19.42 3.89 7.20
CA TRP A 300 -18.39 4.90 7.47
C TRP A 300 -18.72 5.71 8.73
N THR A 301 -19.94 6.22 8.87
CA THR A 301 -20.39 6.96 10.05
C THR A 301 -20.20 6.12 11.32
N ARG A 302 -20.56 4.84 11.30
CA ARG A 302 -20.37 3.94 12.45
C ARG A 302 -18.90 3.75 12.81
N GLU A 303 -18.05 3.46 11.82
CA GLU A 303 -16.62 3.25 12.05
C GLU A 303 -15.91 4.54 12.51
N VAL A 304 -16.33 5.71 12.00
CA VAL A 304 -15.82 7.01 12.46
C VAL A 304 -16.23 7.28 13.91
N ILE A 305 -17.50 7.07 14.27
CA ILE A 305 -17.95 7.18 15.68
C ILE A 305 -17.15 6.22 16.56
N HIS A 306 -16.98 4.98 16.14
CA HIS A 306 -16.22 3.99 16.90
C HIS A 306 -14.74 4.38 17.05
N ALA A 307 -14.11 4.88 15.99
CA ALA A 307 -12.74 5.38 16.04
C ALA A 307 -12.61 6.56 17.02
N GLU A 308 -13.56 7.48 17.01
CA GLU A 308 -13.55 8.63 17.93
C GLU A 308 -13.76 8.20 19.38
N LEU A 309 -14.68 7.25 19.65
CA LEU A 309 -14.86 6.68 20.98
C LEU A 309 -13.59 5.98 21.50
N LEU A 310 -12.93 5.18 20.66
CA LEU A 310 -11.66 4.54 21.04
C LEU A 310 -10.56 5.56 21.30
N ARG A 311 -10.48 6.61 20.48
CA ARG A 311 -9.56 7.73 20.68
C ARG A 311 -9.83 8.42 22.02
N HIS A 312 -11.09 8.68 22.38
CA HIS A 312 -11.45 9.20 23.70
C HIS A 312 -10.97 8.31 24.83
N CYS A 313 -11.26 7.01 24.77
CA CYS A 313 -10.81 6.06 25.77
C CYS A 313 -9.29 6.05 25.89
N LEU A 314 -8.57 6.05 24.77
CA LEU A 314 -7.10 6.08 24.76
C LEU A 314 -6.56 7.34 25.44
N LEU A 315 -7.05 8.53 25.07
CA LEU A 315 -6.59 9.78 25.66
C LEU A 315 -6.97 9.92 27.15
N ALA A 316 -8.11 9.35 27.57
CA ALA A 316 -8.54 9.33 28.96
C ALA A 316 -7.69 8.40 29.86
N THR A 317 -6.92 7.47 29.29
CA THR A 317 -6.02 6.60 30.09
C THR A 317 -4.74 7.30 30.56
N MET A 318 -4.46 8.54 30.14
CA MET A 318 -3.28 9.27 30.58
C MET A 318 -3.35 9.69 32.06
N THR A 319 -2.53 9.06 32.88
CA THR A 319 -2.27 9.40 34.29
C THR A 319 -1.15 10.45 34.39
N GLY A 320 -1.51 11.73 34.34
CA GLY A 320 -0.86 12.73 35.18
C GLY A 320 -1.74 12.92 36.41
N GLU A 321 -1.16 13.22 37.58
CA GLU A 321 -1.98 13.59 38.74
C GLU A 321 -2.88 14.79 38.32
N ASN A 322 -4.20 14.61 38.38
CA ASN A 322 -5.27 15.57 38.00
C ASN A 322 -5.83 15.59 36.56
N THR A 323 -5.92 14.46 35.84
CA THR A 323 -6.60 14.39 34.51
C THR A 323 -8.02 13.80 34.50
N TYR A 324 -8.64 13.56 35.66
CA TYR A 324 -10.04 13.10 35.69
C TYR A 324 -10.98 14.25 35.31
N LEU A 325 -11.74 14.08 34.23
CA LEU A 325 -12.87 14.95 33.92
C LEU A 325 -13.90 14.83 35.07
N PRO A 326 -14.48 15.95 35.56
CA PRO A 326 -15.55 15.91 36.56
C PRO A 326 -16.68 14.97 36.14
N SER A 327 -17.36 14.35 37.11
CA SER A 327 -18.46 13.41 36.88
C SER A 327 -19.64 13.98 36.07
N GLU A 328 -19.69 15.30 35.90
CA GLU A 328 -20.75 16.04 35.19
C GLU A 328 -20.29 16.63 33.84
N SER A 329 -19.13 16.20 33.32
CA SER A 329 -18.61 16.72 32.05
C SER A 329 -19.53 16.33 30.88
N THR A 330 -19.94 17.33 30.10
CA THR A 330 -20.78 17.12 28.92
C THR A 330 -20.00 16.47 27.78
N PHE A 331 -20.69 15.80 26.84
CA PHE A 331 -20.03 15.22 25.66
C PHE A 331 -19.20 16.26 24.87
N ALA A 332 -19.63 17.52 24.84
CA ALA A 332 -18.92 18.59 24.17
C ALA A 332 -17.61 19.00 24.87
N GLU A 333 -17.50 18.79 26.18
CA GLU A 333 -16.30 19.01 26.99
C GLU A 333 -15.39 17.76 26.99
N THR A 334 -15.97 16.57 26.84
CA THR A 334 -15.21 15.30 26.72
C THR A 334 -14.70 15.05 25.30
N ARG A 335 -15.27 15.71 24.27
CA ARG A 335 -14.86 15.59 22.85
C ARG A 335 -13.41 15.97 22.58
N SER A 336 -12.74 16.59 23.53
CA SER A 336 -11.30 16.82 23.49
C SER A 336 -10.82 16.83 24.93
N PRO A 337 -10.15 15.77 25.41
CA PRO A 337 -9.60 15.80 26.76
C PRO A 337 -8.67 17.01 26.85
N VAL A 338 -8.84 17.81 27.91
CA VAL A 338 -7.88 18.84 28.27
C VAL A 338 -6.62 18.10 28.73
N LEU A 339 -5.68 17.95 27.82
CA LEU A 339 -4.41 17.31 28.12
C LEU A 339 -3.52 18.41 28.71
N PRO A 340 -3.11 18.30 29.99
CA PRO A 340 -2.17 19.25 30.55
C PRO A 340 -0.89 19.23 29.71
N LEU A 341 -0.41 20.41 29.30
CA LEU A 341 0.92 20.50 28.73
C LEU A 341 1.92 19.99 29.78
N PRO A 342 2.88 19.14 29.41
CA PRO A 342 3.88 18.69 30.36
C PRO A 342 4.63 19.88 30.97
N LEU A 343 4.67 19.91 32.31
CA LEU A 343 5.48 20.84 33.09
C LEU A 343 6.94 20.36 33.03
N SER A 344 7.62 20.65 31.91
CA SER A 344 9.00 20.28 31.60
C SER A 344 9.28 18.77 31.38
N LEU A 345 10.19 18.50 30.44
CA LEU A 345 10.56 17.16 29.99
C LEU A 345 11.63 16.50 30.88
N ASP A 346 12.14 17.18 31.90
CA ASP A 346 13.39 16.84 32.58
C ASP A 346 13.24 15.91 33.80
N GLU A 347 12.02 15.58 34.25
CA GLU A 347 11.78 14.91 35.55
C GLU A 347 11.21 13.47 35.49
N VAL A 348 11.28 12.77 34.34
CA VAL A 348 10.73 11.40 34.23
C VAL A 348 11.82 10.32 34.41
N PRO A 349 11.70 9.39 35.39
CA PRO A 349 12.68 8.33 35.61
C PRO A 349 12.86 7.39 34.41
N ALA A 350 14.13 7.12 34.07
CA ALA A 350 14.55 6.42 32.86
C ALA A 350 14.37 4.89 32.91
N LEU A 351 13.17 4.38 32.63
CA LEU A 351 12.96 2.98 32.22
C LEU A 351 12.59 2.91 30.74
N ARG A 352 13.49 2.30 29.95
CA ARG A 352 13.66 2.50 28.51
C ARG A 352 13.12 1.32 27.70
N ALA A 353 12.09 1.51 26.88
CA ALA A 353 11.62 0.51 25.92
C ALA A 353 11.47 1.14 24.53
N LYS A 354 12.37 0.81 23.58
CA LYS A 354 12.24 1.23 22.17
C LYS A 354 11.04 0.52 21.54
N LEU A 355 10.11 1.24 20.92
CA LEU A 355 9.06 0.60 20.11
C LEU A 355 9.49 0.50 18.66
N VAL A 356 9.14 -0.62 18.04
CA VAL A 356 9.14 -0.76 16.59
C VAL A 356 7.70 -0.67 16.10
N PRO A 357 7.32 0.36 15.32
CA PRO A 357 5.99 0.44 14.74
C PRO A 357 5.82 -0.59 13.61
N LEU A 358 4.68 -1.29 13.61
CA LEU A 358 4.32 -2.30 12.62
C LEU A 358 3.10 -1.87 11.76
N GLY A 359 2.60 -0.65 11.99
CA GLY A 359 1.41 -0.10 11.33
C GLY A 359 0.10 -0.55 11.96
N ASN A 360 -1.01 0.12 11.62
CA ASN A 360 -2.34 -0.13 12.19
C ASN A 360 -2.39 -0.01 13.73
N GLY A 361 -1.64 0.95 14.30
CA GLY A 361 -1.53 1.14 15.76
C GLY A 361 -0.77 0.03 16.49
N VAL A 362 -0.21 -0.97 15.79
CA VAL A 362 0.56 -2.05 16.40
C VAL A 362 2.00 -1.60 16.59
N VAL A 363 2.50 -1.75 17.81
CA VAL A 363 3.88 -1.44 18.19
C VAL A 363 4.46 -2.62 18.97
N ARG A 364 5.75 -2.88 18.77
CA ARG A 364 6.46 -3.94 19.48
C ARG A 364 7.46 -3.37 20.48
N PRO A 365 7.30 -3.61 21.80
CA PRO A 365 8.27 -3.20 22.80
C PRO A 365 9.56 -3.99 22.66
N THR A 366 10.68 -3.27 22.69
CA THR A 366 12.03 -3.81 22.56
C THR A 366 12.95 -3.08 23.53
N THR A 367 13.63 -3.81 24.41
CA THR A 367 14.61 -3.23 25.35
C THR A 367 15.89 -2.77 24.65
N ARG A 368 16.29 -3.43 23.55
CA ARG A 368 17.46 -3.09 22.73
C ARG A 368 17.19 -3.31 21.24
N TYR A 369 17.11 -2.22 20.47
CA TYR A 369 17.01 -2.30 19.02
C TYR A 369 18.32 -2.79 18.41
N THR A 370 18.25 -3.79 17.53
CA THR A 370 19.38 -4.27 16.73
C THR A 370 19.16 -3.81 15.29
N ALA A 371 20.12 -3.07 14.74
CA ALA A 371 20.06 -2.60 13.35
C ALA A 371 19.97 -3.77 12.37
N LEU A 372 19.26 -3.59 11.25
CA LEU A 372 19.02 -4.62 10.25
C LEU A 372 20.32 -5.26 9.73
N ALA A 373 21.39 -4.46 9.61
CA ALA A 373 22.72 -4.92 9.23
C ALA A 373 23.21 -6.09 10.11
N ALA A 374 23.00 -6.00 11.42
CA ALA A 374 23.51 -6.94 12.43
C ALA A 374 22.54 -8.10 12.76
N ARG A 375 21.39 -8.19 12.09
CA ARG A 375 20.40 -9.24 12.38
C ARG A 375 20.73 -10.56 11.67
N PRO A 376 20.28 -11.70 12.23
CA PRO A 376 20.32 -12.97 11.53
C PRO A 376 19.66 -12.88 10.16
N ARG A 377 20.23 -13.59 9.20
CA ARG A 377 19.83 -13.57 7.79
C ARG A 377 19.11 -14.86 7.43
N ASP A 378 18.15 -14.73 6.52
CA ASP A 378 17.50 -15.89 5.92
C ASP A 378 18.44 -16.65 4.98
N VAL A 379 18.15 -17.93 4.76
CA VAL A 379 18.78 -18.71 3.68
C VAL A 379 18.40 -18.16 2.31
N SER A 380 19.28 -18.35 1.32
CA SER A 380 19.12 -17.81 -0.03
C SER A 380 17.84 -18.33 -0.71
N ALA A 381 17.27 -17.54 -1.63
CA ALA A 381 16.06 -17.94 -2.35
C ALA A 381 16.28 -19.22 -3.17
N ALA A 382 17.49 -19.39 -3.75
CA ALA A 382 17.88 -20.57 -4.49
C ALA A 382 17.89 -21.83 -3.60
N GLU A 383 18.45 -21.73 -2.38
CA GLU A 383 18.44 -22.82 -1.40
C GLU A 383 17.03 -23.15 -0.92
N LYS A 384 16.19 -22.13 -0.64
CA LYS A 384 14.78 -22.35 -0.28
C LYS A 384 14.05 -23.13 -1.38
N ASN A 385 14.24 -22.73 -2.63
CA ASN A 385 13.65 -23.40 -3.79
C ASN A 385 14.18 -24.83 -3.95
N LYS A 386 15.49 -25.05 -3.79
CA LYS A 386 16.13 -26.38 -3.83
C LYS A 386 15.57 -27.31 -2.76
N LYS A 387 15.60 -26.89 -1.49
CA LYS A 387 15.06 -27.65 -0.35
C LYS A 387 13.58 -28.00 -0.53
N TRP A 388 12.79 -27.09 -1.11
CA TRP A 388 11.39 -27.37 -1.38
C TRP A 388 11.22 -28.42 -2.48
N ARG A 389 11.97 -28.34 -3.60
CA ARG A 389 11.93 -29.34 -4.68
C ARG A 389 12.27 -30.73 -4.17
N GLU A 390 13.35 -30.84 -3.42
CA GLU A 390 13.86 -32.11 -2.89
C GLU A 390 12.97 -32.70 -1.79
N GLY A 391 12.25 -31.85 -1.04
CA GLY A 391 11.38 -32.28 0.06
C GLY A 391 9.90 -32.34 -0.31
N LYS A 392 9.17 -31.27 0.02
CA LYS A 392 7.71 -31.22 -0.10
C LYS A 392 7.22 -31.24 -1.56
N GLY A 393 8.00 -30.68 -2.48
CA GLY A 393 7.72 -30.66 -3.92
C GLY A 393 7.68 -32.05 -4.52
N LEU A 394 8.73 -32.86 -4.28
CA LEU A 394 8.81 -34.25 -4.69
C LEU A 394 7.60 -35.07 -4.20
N ARG A 395 7.31 -35.02 -2.90
CA ARG A 395 6.17 -35.73 -2.28
C ARG A 395 4.80 -35.30 -2.82
N ARG A 396 4.68 -34.08 -3.36
CA ARG A 396 3.45 -33.58 -3.98
C ARG A 396 3.34 -34.05 -5.43
N ALA A 397 4.45 -34.09 -6.15
CA ALA A 397 4.51 -34.64 -7.50
C ALA A 397 4.20 -36.15 -7.48
N GLU A 398 4.79 -36.89 -6.56
CA GLU A 398 4.53 -38.32 -6.35
C GLU A 398 3.04 -38.58 -6.10
N ARG A 399 2.41 -37.85 -5.17
CA ARG A 399 0.97 -37.95 -4.90
C ARG A 399 0.11 -37.65 -6.11
N ARG A 400 0.43 -36.59 -6.89
CA ARG A 400 -0.30 -36.29 -8.13
C ARG A 400 -0.17 -37.40 -9.15
N ALA A 401 1.03 -37.99 -9.28
CA ALA A 401 1.27 -39.10 -10.21
C ALA A 401 0.52 -40.38 -9.80
N THR A 402 0.32 -40.62 -8.50
CA THR A 402 -0.52 -41.72 -8.01
C THR A 402 -1.99 -41.47 -8.34
N THR A 403 -2.52 -40.28 -8.03
CA THR A 403 -3.91 -39.92 -8.34
C THR A 403 -4.20 -39.96 -9.86
N SER A 404 -3.28 -39.51 -10.71
CA SER A 404 -3.46 -39.60 -12.17
C SER A 404 -3.37 -41.03 -12.72
N ARG A 405 -2.72 -41.95 -11.99
CA ARG A 405 -2.66 -43.38 -12.36
C ARG A 405 -3.94 -44.12 -11.99
N ASP A 406 -4.57 -43.74 -10.88
CA ASP A 406 -5.84 -44.32 -10.43
C ASP A 406 -7.05 -43.82 -11.24
N GLU A 407 -6.92 -42.70 -11.97
CA GLU A 407 -7.94 -42.13 -12.86
C GLU A 407 -7.80 -42.52 -14.35
N ALA A 408 -6.82 -43.36 -14.71
CA ALA A 408 -6.72 -43.86 -16.09
C ALA A 408 -7.79 -44.94 -16.36
N PRO A 409 -8.65 -44.81 -17.39
CA PRO A 409 -9.72 -45.76 -17.62
C PRO A 409 -9.13 -47.11 -18.06
N SER A 410 -9.60 -48.19 -17.44
CA SER A 410 -9.35 -49.56 -17.87
C SER A 410 -9.82 -49.72 -19.32
N GLU A 411 -8.88 -49.78 -20.26
CA GLU A 411 -9.17 -50.23 -21.62
C GLU A 411 -9.81 -51.61 -21.52
N GLN A 412 -11.08 -51.67 -21.91
CA GLN A 412 -11.87 -52.89 -22.01
C GLN A 412 -11.12 -53.84 -22.95
N THR A 413 -10.59 -54.92 -22.37
CA THR A 413 -10.20 -56.10 -23.13
C THR A 413 -11.40 -57.05 -23.11
N THR A 414 -11.73 -57.54 -24.31
CA THR A 414 -12.72 -58.55 -24.71
C THR A 414 -14.19 -58.18 -24.71
#